data_AF-A0A7C3NWU2-F1
#
_entry.id   AF-A0A7C3NWU2-F1
#
_cell.length_a   1.000
_cell.length_b   1.000
_cell.length_c   1.000
_cell.angle_alpha   90.00
_cell.angle_beta   90.00
_cell.angle_gamma   90.00
#
_symmetry.space_group_name_H-M   'P 1'
#
loop_
_entity.id
_entity.type
_entity.pdbx_description
1 polymer ?
#
loop_
_entity_poly.entity_id
_entity_poly.type
_entity_poly.pdbx_seq_one_letter_code
_entity_poly.pdbx_strand_id
1 'polypeptide(L)'
;MNKIKSLILGSAILALSAAMIGAPMAAAPDGPASGGKAFAHGRRMHGGFGGGAPLISLALNHKTELNLSGDQVANLEKIRTSYQNQATPLHQQVAAIEKEIADLTQQTPANLILVKSKIQEAEKLRSELRYLRLEALENGRSVLSQQQRDQLNTLVRSKHGQFRGQRGQRS
;
A
#
# COMPACT_ATOMS: atom_id res chain seq x y z
N MET A 1 -26.08 -17.50 33.94
CA MET A 1 -26.21 -18.75 33.15
C MET A 1 -27.00 -18.43 31.90
N ASN A 2 -26.38 -18.43 30.72
CA ASN A 2 -27.09 -18.61 29.45
C ASN A 2 -26.15 -19.32 28.48
N LYS A 3 -26.62 -20.47 28.00
CA LYS A 3 -25.85 -21.54 27.37
C LYS A 3 -25.74 -21.30 25.86
N ILE A 4 -24.54 -21.52 25.35
CA ILE A 4 -24.23 -21.68 23.93
C ILE A 4 -25.03 -22.86 23.36
N LYS A 5 -25.62 -22.68 22.17
CA LYS A 5 -25.96 -23.78 21.27
C LYS A 5 -25.58 -23.40 19.85
N SER A 6 -24.46 -23.97 19.41
CA SER A 6 -24.10 -24.17 18.01
C SER A 6 -25.06 -25.16 17.36
N LEU A 7 -25.44 -24.95 16.09
CA LEU A 7 -25.72 -26.08 15.21
C LEU A 7 -25.43 -25.73 13.74
N ILE A 8 -24.49 -26.51 13.22
CA ILE A 8 -24.06 -26.67 11.82
C ILE A 8 -25.20 -27.38 11.08
N LEU A 9 -25.58 -26.95 9.87
CA LEU A 9 -26.33 -27.70 8.85
C LEU A 9 -26.54 -26.75 7.65
N GLY A 10 -26.33 -27.06 6.37
CA GLY A 10 -25.78 -28.23 5.71
C GLY A 10 -25.36 -27.80 4.30
N SER A 11 -24.24 -28.35 3.84
CA SER A 11 -23.68 -28.23 2.52
C SER A 11 -24.45 -29.13 1.54
N ALA A 12 -25.08 -28.55 0.52
CA ALA A 12 -25.56 -29.29 -0.64
C ALA A 12 -24.70 -28.89 -1.85
N ILE A 13 -23.69 -29.70 -2.15
CA ILE A 13 -22.94 -29.65 -3.40
C ILE A 13 -23.69 -30.52 -4.39
N LEU A 14 -24.31 -29.91 -5.39
CA LEU A 14 -24.90 -30.60 -6.53
C LEU A 14 -23.83 -30.65 -7.63
N ALA A 15 -23.20 -31.82 -7.74
CA ALA A 15 -22.35 -32.18 -8.87
C ALA A 15 -23.25 -32.62 -10.03
N LEU A 16 -23.16 -31.91 -11.17
CA LEU A 16 -23.69 -32.38 -12.45
C LEU A 16 -22.55 -32.46 -13.46
N SER A 17 -22.34 -33.65 -14.00
CA SER A 17 -21.30 -34.01 -14.95
C SER A 17 -21.89 -34.43 -16.29
N ALA A 18 -21.05 -34.27 -17.34
CA ALA A 18 -21.13 -34.77 -18.72
C ALA A 18 -22.10 -34.02 -19.67
N ALA A 19 -21.82 -33.81 -20.97
CA ALA A 19 -20.90 -34.50 -21.87
C ALA A 19 -20.40 -33.62 -23.04
N MET A 20 -19.32 -34.09 -23.65
CA MET A 20 -18.59 -33.61 -24.84
C MET A 20 -19.35 -33.75 -26.17
N ILE A 21 -19.27 -32.74 -27.05
CA ILE A 21 -19.25 -32.81 -28.54
C ILE A 21 -18.53 -31.52 -29.00
N GLY A 22 -17.31 -31.50 -29.57
CA GLY A 22 -16.96 -31.86 -30.95
C GLY A 22 -16.47 -30.60 -31.70
N ALA A 23 -15.20 -30.55 -32.12
CA ALA A 23 -14.52 -29.40 -32.74
C ALA A 23 -14.95 -29.13 -34.21
N PRO A 24 -14.63 -27.96 -34.77
CA PRO A 24 -13.41 -27.91 -35.58
C PRO A 24 -12.51 -26.69 -35.32
N MET A 25 -11.21 -26.98 -35.27
CA MET A 25 -10.11 -26.01 -35.37
C MET A 25 -10.11 -25.40 -36.77
N ALA A 26 -10.49 -24.13 -36.88
CA ALA A 26 -10.19 -23.30 -38.03
C ALA A 26 -8.83 -22.63 -37.80
N ALA A 27 -7.84 -23.06 -38.57
CA ALA A 27 -6.57 -22.37 -38.70
C ALA A 27 -6.81 -20.98 -39.33
N ALA A 28 -6.44 -19.92 -38.61
CA ALA A 28 -6.36 -18.57 -39.14
C ALA A 28 -4.88 -18.19 -39.32
N PRO A 29 -4.50 -17.60 -40.46
CA PRO A 29 -3.11 -17.38 -40.83
C PRO A 29 -2.43 -16.28 -40.01
N ASP A 30 -1.15 -16.51 -39.72
CA ASP A 30 -0.21 -15.54 -39.16
C ASP A 30 -0.14 -14.29 -40.04
N GLY A 31 -0.56 -13.16 -39.48
CA GLY A 31 -0.34 -11.82 -40.04
C GLY A 31 0.47 -10.96 -39.05
N PRO A 32 1.65 -10.43 -39.42
CA PRO A 32 2.41 -9.53 -38.57
C PRO A 32 2.07 -8.07 -38.92
N ALA A 33 1.30 -7.42 -38.06
CA ALA A 33 1.16 -5.96 -37.96
C ALA A 33 0.34 -5.68 -36.69
N SER A 34 0.55 -4.69 -35.84
CA SER A 34 1.53 -3.62 -35.72
C SER A 34 1.07 -2.84 -34.48
N GLY A 35 2.00 -2.45 -33.60
CA GLY A 35 1.94 -1.12 -32.98
C GLY A 35 0.80 -0.77 -32.02
N GLY A 36 0.22 -1.72 -31.28
CA GLY A 36 -0.60 -1.38 -30.11
C GLY A 36 0.29 -1.11 -28.90
N LYS A 37 0.83 0.10 -28.74
CA LYS A 37 1.39 0.57 -27.45
C LYS A 37 0.24 0.66 -26.46
N ALA A 38 -0.16 -0.49 -25.90
CA ALA A 38 -1.02 -0.53 -24.75
C ALA A 38 -0.31 0.22 -23.63
N PHE A 39 -1.01 1.21 -23.08
CA PHE A 39 -0.62 2.03 -21.95
C PHE A 39 -0.44 1.16 -20.70
N ALA A 40 0.60 0.32 -20.66
CA ALA A 40 1.15 -0.24 -19.44
C ALA A 40 2.03 0.83 -18.77
N HIS A 41 1.48 2.02 -18.56
CA HIS A 41 2.09 3.02 -17.70
C HIS A 41 1.96 2.55 -16.26
N GLY A 42 3.06 1.98 -15.75
CA GLY A 42 3.52 2.33 -14.42
C GLY A 42 2.85 1.63 -13.24
N ARG A 43 2.85 0.29 -13.20
CA ARG A 43 3.00 -0.39 -11.90
C ARG A 43 4.46 -0.35 -11.42
N ARG A 44 5.08 0.83 -11.43
CA ARG A 44 6.06 1.18 -10.41
C ARG A 44 5.28 1.90 -9.32
N MET A 45 4.46 1.14 -8.60
CA MET A 45 4.08 1.55 -7.26
C MET A 45 5.40 1.61 -6.48
N HIS A 46 6.00 2.80 -6.41
CA HIS A 46 6.96 3.16 -5.37
C HIS A 46 6.22 3.15 -4.01
N GLY A 47 5.72 1.99 -3.61
CA GLY A 47 5.18 1.70 -2.29
C GLY A 47 6.26 1.19 -1.34
N GLY A 48 7.53 1.25 -1.75
CA GLY A 48 8.68 0.93 -0.91
C GLY A 48 9.01 2.04 0.07
N PHE A 49 8.05 2.42 0.92
CA PHE A 49 8.37 3.00 2.22
C PHE A 49 8.17 1.87 3.24
N GLY A 50 9.26 1.16 3.53
CA GLY A 50 9.23 0.05 4.49
C GLY A 50 8.64 0.51 5.81
N GLY A 51 7.48 -0.07 6.16
CA GLY A 51 6.87 -0.17 7.49
C GLY A 51 6.58 1.11 8.28
N GLY A 52 7.52 2.04 8.44
CA GLY A 52 7.44 3.17 9.36
C GLY A 52 7.11 4.53 8.73
N ALA A 53 6.77 5.50 9.57
CA ALA A 53 6.77 6.91 9.16
C ALA A 53 8.21 7.29 8.72
N PRO A 54 8.42 7.79 7.49
CA PRO A 54 9.76 7.92 6.93
C PRO A 54 10.73 8.79 7.73
N LEU A 55 10.24 9.82 8.43
CA LEU A 55 11.10 10.68 9.27
C LEU A 55 11.49 10.02 10.60
N ILE A 56 10.59 9.27 11.25
CA ILE A 56 10.92 8.55 12.49
C ILE A 56 11.97 7.48 12.21
N SER A 57 11.80 6.75 11.11
CA SER A 57 12.75 5.74 10.67
C SER A 57 14.11 6.37 10.35
N LEU A 58 14.12 7.55 9.72
CA LEU A 58 15.34 8.29 9.47
C LEU A 58 16.03 8.74 10.78
N ALA A 59 15.30 9.30 11.73
CA ALA A 59 15.85 9.70 13.02
C ALA A 59 16.50 8.53 13.76
N LEU A 60 15.83 7.37 13.80
CA LEU A 60 16.37 6.15 14.41
C LEU A 60 17.62 5.63 13.68
N ASN A 61 17.66 5.70 12.35
CA ASN A 61 18.84 5.31 11.56
C ASN A 61 20.04 6.23 11.79
N HIS A 62 19.80 7.50 12.13
CA HIS A 62 20.83 8.51 12.41
C HIS A 62 20.96 8.81 13.91
N LYS A 63 20.58 7.87 14.79
CA LYS A 63 20.51 8.11 16.24
C LYS A 63 21.83 8.61 16.85
N THR A 64 22.97 8.12 16.38
CA THR A 64 24.29 8.55 16.85
C THR A 64 24.63 9.96 16.37
N GLU A 65 24.34 10.27 15.11
CA GLU A 65 24.59 11.59 14.51
C GLU A 65 23.70 12.68 15.12
N LEU A 66 22.47 12.32 15.49
CA LEU A 66 21.52 13.19 16.20
C LEU A 66 21.73 13.21 17.71
N ASN A 67 22.71 12.45 18.23
CA ASN A 67 22.97 12.29 19.65
C ASN A 67 21.68 12.02 20.45
N LEU A 68 20.87 11.06 19.98
CA LEU A 68 19.61 10.71 20.64
C LEU A 68 19.89 10.02 21.98
N SER A 69 19.19 10.42 23.02
CA SER A 69 19.22 9.71 24.30
C SER A 69 18.55 8.33 24.20
N GLY A 70 18.84 7.45 25.17
CA GLY A 70 18.18 6.14 25.26
C GLY A 70 16.65 6.26 25.31
N ASP A 71 16.14 7.22 26.09
CA ASP A 71 14.71 7.49 26.21
C ASP A 71 14.11 8.00 24.90
N GLN A 72 14.83 8.86 24.17
CA GLN A 72 14.37 9.34 22.86
C GLN A 72 14.27 8.19 21.86
N VAL A 73 15.26 7.30 21.83
CA VAL A 73 15.24 6.11 20.96
C VAL A 73 14.05 5.22 21.31
N ALA A 74 13.85 4.89 22.59
CA ALA A 74 12.75 4.05 23.04
C ALA A 74 11.37 4.65 22.68
N ASN A 75 11.20 5.97 22.87
CA ASN A 75 9.95 6.65 22.52
C ASN A 75 9.70 6.66 21.01
N LEU A 76 10.72 6.94 20.19
CA LEU A 76 10.61 6.90 18.73
C LEU A 76 10.29 5.50 18.21
N GLU A 77 10.89 4.46 18.79
CA GLU A 77 10.57 3.06 18.45
C GLU A 77 9.12 2.71 18.81
N LYS A 78 8.65 3.13 19.99
CA LYS A 78 7.24 2.94 20.39
C LYS A 78 6.29 3.61 19.42
N ILE A 79 6.55 4.85 19.01
CA ILE A 79 5.72 5.57 18.03
C ILE A 79 5.74 4.84 16.68
N ARG A 80 6.92 4.41 16.20
CA ARG A 80 7.07 3.66 14.94
C ARG A 80 6.25 2.36 14.97
N THR A 81 6.36 1.59 16.05
CA THR A 81 5.64 0.31 16.20
C THR A 81 4.12 0.53 16.30
N SER A 82 3.68 1.55 17.04
CA SER A 82 2.25 1.90 17.13
C SER A 82 1.68 2.26 15.75
N TYR A 83 2.38 3.12 15.00
CA TYR A 83 2.00 3.46 13.63
C TYR A 83 1.94 2.22 12.74
N GLN A 84 2.95 1.35 12.80
CA GLN A 84 2.99 0.11 12.03
C GLN A 84 1.80 -0.80 12.30
N ASN A 85 1.46 -1.00 13.58
CA ASN A 85 0.35 -1.85 13.99
C ASN A 85 -0.99 -1.32 13.49
N GLN A 86 -1.17 0.00 13.39
CA GLN A 86 -2.39 0.62 12.89
C GLN A 86 -2.43 0.70 11.35
N ALA A 87 -1.32 1.07 10.71
CA ALA A 87 -1.26 1.31 9.28
C ALA A 87 -1.24 0.02 8.45
N THR A 88 -0.59 -1.04 8.93
CA THR A 88 -0.47 -2.32 8.19
C THR A 88 -1.83 -2.92 7.81
N PRO A 89 -2.80 -3.10 8.72
CA PRO A 89 -4.11 -3.64 8.35
C PRO A 89 -4.88 -2.72 7.39
N LEU A 90 -4.76 -1.40 7.52
CA LEU A 90 -5.40 -0.46 6.58
C LEU A 90 -4.81 -0.54 5.18
N HIS A 91 -3.49 -0.70 5.06
CA HIS A 91 -2.84 -0.94 3.76
C HIS A 91 -3.33 -2.23 3.11
N GLN A 92 -3.48 -3.31 3.88
CA GLN A 92 -4.01 -4.57 3.39
C GLN A 92 -5.45 -4.43 2.89
N GLN A 93 -6.30 -3.70 3.63
CA GLN A 93 -7.68 -3.43 3.23
C GLN A 93 -7.75 -2.60 1.94
N VAL A 94 -6.94 -1.54 1.80
CA VAL A 94 -6.86 -0.77 0.55
C VAL A 94 -6.44 -1.67 -0.61
N ALA A 95 -5.44 -2.54 -0.43
CA ALA A 95 -4.99 -3.46 -1.47
C ALA A 95 -6.08 -4.47 -1.87
N ALA A 96 -6.88 -4.96 -0.91
CA ALA A 96 -8.02 -5.83 -1.18
C ALA A 96 -9.10 -5.11 -1.99
N ILE A 97 -9.48 -3.88 -1.61
CA ILE A 97 -10.49 -3.09 -2.33
C ILE A 97 -10.01 -2.76 -3.76
N GLU A 98 -8.73 -2.43 -3.94
CA GLU A 98 -8.17 -2.19 -5.28
C GLU A 98 -8.24 -3.42 -6.17
N LYS A 99 -8.09 -4.63 -5.60
CA LYS A 99 -8.33 -5.88 -6.32
C LYS A 99 -9.80 -6.03 -6.70
N GLU A 100 -10.72 -5.76 -5.78
CA GLU A 100 -12.18 -5.81 -6.06
C GLU A 100 -12.59 -4.82 -7.16
N ILE A 101 -12.01 -3.61 -7.17
CA ILE A 101 -12.22 -2.63 -8.26
C ILE A 101 -11.72 -3.19 -9.60
N ALA A 102 -10.54 -3.81 -9.61
CA ALA A 102 -9.98 -4.42 -10.81
C ALA A 102 -10.86 -5.58 -11.33
N ASP A 103 -11.46 -6.36 -10.44
CA ASP A 103 -12.36 -7.46 -10.81
C ASP A 103 -13.72 -6.92 -11.35
N LEU A 104 -14.28 -5.89 -10.70
CA LEU A 104 -15.54 -5.25 -11.13
C LEU A 104 -15.43 -4.58 -12.50
N THR A 105 -14.26 -4.03 -12.84
CA THR A 105 -14.03 -3.34 -14.12
C THR A 105 -13.80 -4.30 -15.29
N GLN A 106 -13.54 -5.58 -15.03
CA GLN A 106 -13.44 -6.63 -16.05
C GLN A 106 -14.80 -7.20 -16.47
N GLN A 107 -15.87 -6.93 -15.70
CA GLN A 107 -17.23 -7.36 -16.03
C GLN A 107 -17.75 -6.64 -17.28
N THR A 108 -18.59 -7.32 -18.07
CA THR A 108 -19.23 -6.74 -19.26
C THR A 108 -20.75 -6.90 -19.18
N PRO A 109 -21.52 -5.81 -18.97
CA PRO A 109 -21.04 -4.44 -18.70
C PRO A 109 -20.44 -4.30 -17.29
N ALA A 110 -19.52 -3.35 -17.11
CA ALA A 110 -18.96 -3.06 -15.79
C ALA A 110 -20.02 -2.44 -14.88
N ASN A 111 -20.07 -2.88 -13.62
CA ASN A 111 -20.98 -2.29 -12.62
C ASN A 111 -20.37 -1.00 -12.02
N LEU A 112 -20.58 0.12 -12.71
CA LEU A 112 -20.01 1.42 -12.32
C LEU A 112 -20.50 1.93 -10.95
N ILE A 113 -21.69 1.51 -10.51
CA ILE A 113 -22.23 1.89 -9.19
C ILE A 113 -21.39 1.24 -8.09
N LEU A 114 -21.10 -0.06 -8.22
CA LEU A 114 -20.24 -0.77 -7.27
C LEU A 114 -18.80 -0.27 -7.32
N VAL A 115 -18.25 -0.01 -8.52
CA VAL A 115 -16.91 0.56 -8.67
C VAL A 115 -16.80 1.90 -7.93
N LYS A 116 -17.77 2.81 -8.10
CA LYS A 116 -17.78 4.10 -7.40
C LYS A 116 -17.82 3.93 -5.88
N SER A 117 -18.65 3.02 -5.38
CA SER A 117 -18.74 2.73 -3.94
C SER A 117 -17.41 2.23 -3.38
N LYS A 118 -16.74 1.30 -4.08
CA LYS A 118 -15.44 0.76 -3.68
C LYS A 118 -14.32 1.79 -3.69
N ILE A 119 -14.31 2.69 -4.68
CA ILE A 119 -13.38 3.82 -4.71
C ILE A 119 -13.55 4.71 -3.47
N GLN A 120 -14.80 5.04 -3.09
CA GLN A 120 -15.07 5.85 -1.90
C GLN A 120 -14.61 5.16 -0.61
N GLU A 121 -14.79 3.84 -0.52
CA GLU A 121 -14.30 3.02 0.59
C GLU A 121 -12.76 3.07 0.70
N ALA A 122 -12.05 2.87 -0.41
CA ALA A 122 -10.59 2.96 -0.45
C ALA A 122 -10.08 4.35 -0.08
N GLU A 123 -10.74 5.43 -0.55
CA GLU A 123 -10.34 6.80 -0.22
C GLU A 123 -10.52 7.14 1.25
N LYS A 124 -11.55 6.59 1.91
CA LYS A 124 -11.72 6.73 3.36
C LYS A 124 -10.52 6.12 4.09
N LEU A 125 -10.13 4.89 3.77
CA LEU A 125 -8.97 4.24 4.39
C LEU A 125 -7.65 4.97 4.09
N ARG A 126 -7.49 5.48 2.86
CA ARG A 126 -6.32 6.30 2.50
C ARG A 126 -6.27 7.60 3.30
N SER A 127 -7.41 8.22 3.58
CA SER A 127 -7.46 9.41 4.43
C SER A 127 -7.03 9.13 5.86
N GLU A 128 -7.45 7.98 6.41
CA GLU A 128 -7.05 7.52 7.73
C GLU A 128 -5.55 7.22 7.80
N LEU A 129 -5.00 6.52 6.81
CA LEU A 129 -3.56 6.30 6.68
C LEU A 129 -2.76 7.61 6.64
N ARG A 130 -3.25 8.63 5.91
CA ARG A 130 -2.63 9.95 5.88
C ARG A 130 -2.64 10.61 7.26
N TYR A 131 -3.75 10.51 7.99
CA TYR A 131 -3.87 11.05 9.35
C TYR A 131 -2.93 10.35 10.33
N LEU A 132 -2.93 9.01 10.37
CA LEU A 132 -2.03 8.22 11.23
C LEU A 132 -0.56 8.55 10.99
N ARG A 133 -0.20 8.79 9.73
CA ARG A 133 1.15 9.22 9.38
C ARG A 133 1.46 10.60 9.94
N LEU A 134 0.56 11.57 9.80
CA LEU A 134 0.74 12.92 10.35
C LEU A 134 0.87 12.89 11.87
N GLU A 135 -0.01 12.15 12.54
CA GLU A 135 0.03 11.96 13.99
C GLU A 135 1.36 11.36 14.45
N ALA A 136 1.80 10.27 13.81
CA ALA A 136 3.08 9.65 14.13
C ALA A 136 4.26 10.62 13.92
N LEU A 137 4.24 11.39 12.83
CA LEU A 137 5.28 12.38 12.53
C LEU A 137 5.33 13.49 13.60
N GLU A 138 4.17 13.97 14.04
CA GLU A 138 4.10 15.05 15.00
C GLU A 138 4.49 14.59 16.41
N ASN A 139 4.06 13.38 16.80
CA ASN A 139 4.54 12.73 18.01
C ASN A 139 6.04 12.43 17.94
N GLY A 140 6.58 12.04 16.78
CA GLY A 140 8.01 11.81 16.62
C GLY A 140 8.84 13.09 16.76
N ARG A 141 8.32 14.22 16.25
CA ARG A 141 8.99 15.54 16.36
C ARG A 141 8.98 16.09 17.78
N SER A 142 7.97 15.80 18.58
CA SER A 142 7.90 16.26 19.98
C SER A 142 8.92 15.57 20.88
N VAL A 143 9.41 14.38 20.51
CA VAL A 143 10.49 13.66 21.21
C VAL A 143 11.86 14.30 20.97
N LEU A 144 12.05 15.01 19.86
CA LEU A 144 13.32 15.60 19.47
C LEU A 144 13.45 17.03 20.00
N SER A 145 14.67 17.46 20.32
CA SER A 145 14.98 18.86 20.57
C SER A 145 14.94 19.68 19.28
N GLN A 146 14.88 21.02 19.39
CA GLN A 146 14.91 21.88 18.20
C GLN A 146 16.17 21.66 17.36
N GLN A 147 17.34 21.58 18.00
CA GLN A 147 18.61 21.30 17.33
C GLN A 147 18.59 19.96 16.58
N GLN A 148 18.07 18.90 17.20
CA GLN A 148 17.95 17.58 16.57
C GLN A 148 16.98 17.61 15.37
N ARG A 149 15.87 18.37 15.47
CA ARG A 149 14.95 18.56 14.34
C ARG A 149 15.63 19.25 13.16
N ASP A 150 16.43 20.29 13.42
CA ASP A 150 17.13 21.04 12.37
C ASP A 150 18.23 20.19 11.70
N GLN A 151 18.95 19.39 12.47
CA GLN A 151 19.90 18.41 11.96
C GLN A 151 19.20 17.33 11.11
N LEU A 152 18.10 16.76 11.61
CA LEU A 152 17.30 15.78 10.87
C LEU A 152 16.78 16.35 9.53
N ASN A 153 16.33 17.61 9.51
CA ASN A 153 15.90 18.29 8.29
C ASN A 153 17.04 18.43 7.27
N THR A 154 18.27 18.66 7.75
CA THR A 154 19.46 18.71 6.89
C THR A 154 19.74 17.34 6.26
N LEU A 155 19.64 16.26 7.05
CA LEU A 155 19.78 14.88 6.57
C LEU A 155 18.73 14.50 5.52
N VAL A 156 17.48 14.95 5.69
CA VAL A 156 16.42 14.74 4.68
C VAL A 156 16.76 15.44 3.37
N ARG A 157 17.22 16.70 3.44
CA ARG A 157 17.56 17.51 2.26
C ARG A 157 18.76 16.96 1.50
N SER A 158 19.81 16.50 2.20
CA SER A 158 21.00 15.92 1.56
C SER A 158 20.65 14.66 0.77
N LYS A 159 19.80 13.80 1.33
CA LYS A 159 19.28 12.61 0.64
C LYS A 159 18.50 12.98 -0.63
N HIS A 160 17.66 14.01 -0.58
CA HIS A 160 16.88 14.46 -1.76
C HIS A 160 17.76 15.14 -2.83
N GLY A 161 18.83 15.84 -2.42
CA GLY A 161 19.78 16.48 -3.35
C GLY A 161 20.56 15.49 -4.21
N GLN A 162 20.99 14.36 -3.62
CA GLN A 162 21.71 13.30 -4.36
C GLN A 162 20.87 12.68 -5.49
N PHE A 163 19.56 12.52 -5.30
CA PHE A 163 18.68 11.98 -6.35
C PHE A 163 18.47 12.93 -7.53
N ARG A 164 18.58 14.25 -7.33
CA ARG A 164 18.49 15.24 -8.42
C ARG A 164 19.77 15.30 -9.25
N GLY A 165 20.94 15.19 -8.63
CA GLY A 165 22.23 15.22 -9.33
C GLY A 165 22.44 14.07 -10.33
N GLN A 166 21.96 12.87 -10.01
CA GLN A 166 22.10 11.70 -10.90
C GLN A 166 21.20 11.72 -12.14
N ARG A 167 20.11 12.51 -12.15
CA ARG A 167 19.25 12.65 -13.33
C ARG A 167 19.80 13.63 -14.37
N GLY A 168 20.73 14.50 -14.01
CA GLY A 168 21.31 15.52 -14.90
C GLY A 168 22.58 15.09 -15.65
N GLN A 169 23.13 13.90 -15.39
CA GLN A 169 24.38 13.40 -16.01
C GLN A 169 24.16 12.26 -17.01
N ARG A 170 22.91 12.02 -17.43
CA ARG A 170 22.58 11.10 -18.53
C ARG A 170 21.93 11.90 -19.65
N SER A 171 22.73 12.57 -20.45
CA SER A 171 22.34 13.19 -21.73
C SER A 171 23.49 13.02 -22.70
#